data_AF-A0A0G0QXP6-F1
#
_entry.id   AF-A0A0G0QXP6-F1
#
_cell.length_a   1.000
_cell.length_b   1.000
_cell.length_c   1.000
_cell.angle_alpha   90.00
_cell.angle_beta   90.00
_cell.angle_gamma   90.00
#
_symmetry.space_group_name_H-M   'P 1'
#
loop_
_entity.id
_entity.type
_entity.pdbx_description
1 polymer ?
#
loop_
_entity_poly.entity_id
_entity_poly.type
_entity_poly.pdbx_seq_one_letter_code
_entity_poly.pdbx_strand_id
1 'polypeptide(L)' 'MSFQNSKFSFIVPAHNEEKYISFCLKSIFELDGFGESEIIVVDNASE' A
#
# COMPACT_ATOMS: atom_id res chain seq x y z
N MET A 1 14.86 21.49 8.26
CA MET A 1 13.74 21.33 7.30
C MET A 1 12.67 20.47 7.97
N SER A 2 11.50 21.03 8.28
CA SER A 2 10.31 20.24 8.57
C SER A 2 9.74 19.77 7.23
N PHE A 3 9.81 18.47 6.93
CA PHE A 3 9.10 17.89 5.79
C PHE A 3 7.60 17.93 6.12
N GLN A 4 6.99 19.06 5.79
CA GLN A 4 5.58 19.32 6.01
C GLN A 4 4.75 18.43 5.08
N ASN A 5 4.14 17.41 5.67
CA ASN A 5 2.85 16.83 5.28
C ASN A 5 2.70 16.26 3.86
N SER A 6 3.74 15.60 3.33
CA SER A 6 3.59 14.80 2.11
C SER A 6 2.60 13.66 2.36
N LYS A 7 1.53 13.62 1.56
CA LYS A 7 0.58 12.50 1.52
C LYS A 7 1.00 11.50 0.46
N PHE A 8 0.91 10.22 0.77
CA PHE A 8 1.32 9.14 -0.12
C PHE A 8 0.16 8.19 -0.42
N SER A 9 -0.01 7.84 -1.69
CA SER A 9 -0.97 6.81 -2.11
C SER A 9 -0.19 5.64 -2.69
N PHE A 10 -0.30 4.47 -2.06
CA PHE A 10 0.29 3.23 -2.52
C PHE A 10 -0.71 2.50 -3.42
N ILE A 11 -0.42 2.40 -4.72
CA ILE A 11 -1.27 1.68 -5.68
C ILE A 11 -0.73 0.27 -5.84
N VAL A 12 -1.50 -0.73 -5.42
CA VAL A 12 -1.09 -2.14 -5.43
C VAL A 12 -1.98 -2.92 -6.40
N PRO A 13 -1.49 -3.28 -7.60
CA PRO A 13 -2.22 -4.19 -8.49
C PRO A 13 -2.25 -5.60 -7.88
N ALA A 14 -3.41 -6.26 -7.92
CA ALA A 14 -3.62 -7.61 -7.43
C ALA A 14 -4.33 -8.49 -8.49
N HIS A 15 -3.93 -9.75 -8.60
CA HIS A 15 -4.58 -10.76 -9.45
C HIS A 15 -4.29 -12.19 -8.94
N ASN A 16 -5.28 -12.87 -8.36
CA ASN A 16 -5.15 -14.19 -7.71
C ASN A 16 -4.08 -14.23 -6.60
N GLU A 17 -3.80 -13.09 -5.96
CA GLU A 17 -2.71 -12.89 -4.99
C GLU A 17 -3.15 -12.93 -3.52
N GLU A 18 -4.30 -13.55 -3.17
CA GLU A 18 -4.85 -13.52 -1.80
C GLU A 18 -3.83 -13.91 -0.71
N LYS A 19 -2.91 -14.84 -1.01
CA LYS A 19 -1.87 -15.27 -0.08
C LYS A 19 -0.73 -14.26 0.06
N TYR A 20 -0.39 -13.53 -0.99
CA TYR A 20 0.77 -12.64 -1.03
C TYR A 20 0.42 -11.18 -0.74
N ILE A 21 -0.83 -10.78 -1.01
CA ILE A 21 -1.33 -9.44 -0.73
C ILE A 21 -1.24 -9.11 0.77
N SER A 22 -1.49 -10.09 1.64
CA SER A 22 -1.39 -9.92 3.09
C SER A 22 0.02 -9.51 3.55
N PHE A 23 1.06 -10.17 3.03
CA PHE A 23 2.46 -9.84 3.33
C PHE A 23 2.85 -8.49 2.72
N CYS A 24 2.44 -8.22 1.47
CA CYS A 24 2.71 -6.95 0.80
C CYS A 24 2.12 -5.76 1.58
N LEU A 25 0.83 -5.84 1.95
CA LEU A 25 0.16 -4.81 2.73
C LEU A 25 0.83 -4.62 4.09
N LYS A 26 1.16 -5.72 4.78
CA LYS A 26 1.85 -5.66 6.07
C LYS A 26 3.20 -4.96 5.96
N SER A 27 3.97 -5.24 4.92
CA SER A 27 5.24 -4.56 4.67
C SER A 27 5.06 -3.06 4.46
N ILE A 28 4.00 -2.62 3.75
CA ILE A 28 3.70 -1.19 3.56
C ILE A 28 3.31 -0.53 4.88
N PHE A 29 2.50 -1.20 5.72
CA PHE A 29 2.12 -0.70 7.04
C PHE A 29 3.30 -0.55 8.01
N GLU A 30 4.33 -1.38 7.85
CA GLU A 30 5.56 -1.33 8.67
C GLU A 30 6.59 -0.31 8.16
N LEU A 31 6.33 0.38 7.04
CA LEU A 31 7.22 1.42 6.52
C LEU A 31 7.13 2.70 7.38
N ASP A 32 8.26 3.06 7.99
CA ASP A 32 8.43 4.37 8.62
C ASP A 32 8.83 5.45 7.59
N GLY A 33 8.59 6.72 7.94
CA GLY A 33 9.04 7.88 7.15
C GLY A 33 8.05 8.34 6.08
N PHE A 34 6.95 7.62 5.88
CA PHE A 34 5.79 8.13 5.16
C PHE A 34 4.88 8.86 6.15
N GLY A 35 4.37 10.03 5.73
CA GLY A 35 3.37 10.77 6.50
C GLY A 35 2.00 10.09 6.41
N GLU A 36 0.95 10.91 6.38
CA GLU A 36 -0.40 10.43 6.09
C GLU A 36 -0.40 9.67 4.75
N SER A 37 -0.87 8.41 4.77
CA SER A 37 -0.86 7.55 3.59
C SER A 37 -2.10 6.69 3.47
N GLU A 38 -2.41 6.31 2.24
CA GLU A 38 -3.49 5.39 1.88
C GLU A 38 -2.96 4.25 1.00
N ILE A 39 -3.66 3.13 1.00
CA ILE A 39 -3.36 1.98 0.14
C ILE A 39 -4.59 1.69 -0.72
N ILE A 40 -4.42 1.68 -2.04
CA ILE A 40 -5.46 1.41 -3.02
C ILE A 40 -5.08 0.10 -3.73
N VAL A 41 -5.82 -0.96 -3.42
CA VAL A 41 -5.67 -2.24 -4.11
C VAL A 41 -6.51 -2.22 -5.38
N VAL A 42 -5.87 -2.44 -6.52
CA VAL A 42 -6.54 -2.53 -7.83
C VAL A 42 -6.58 -4.00 -8.22
N ASP A 43 -7.72 -4.63 -7.97
CA ASP A 43 -7.95 -6.02 -8.34
C ASP A 43 -8.48 -6.12 -9.79
N ASN A 44 -7.92 -7.05 -10.56
CA ASN A 44 -8.34 -7.33 -11.94
C ASN A 44 -9.29 -8.55 -11.99
N ALA A 45 -10.40 -8.47 -11.26
CA ALA A 45 -11.43 -9.51 -11.19
C ALA A 45 -10.86 -10.90 -10.85
N SER A 46 -10.11 -10.98 -9.74
CA SER A 46 -9.64 -12.27 -9.21
C SER A 46 -10.82 -13.22 -8.96
N GLU A 47 -10.60 -14.53 -9.19
CA GLU A 47 -11.61 -15.58 -8.98
C GLU A 47 -11.80 -15.98 -7.52
#